data_AF-A0A143PQL1-F1
#
_entry.id   AF-A0A143PQL1-F1
#
_cell.length_a   1.000
_cell.length_b   1.000
_cell.length_c   1.000
_cell.angle_alpha   90.00
_cell.angle_beta   90.00
_cell.angle_gamma   90.00
#
_symmetry.space_group_name_H-M   'P 1'
#
loop_
_entity.id
_entity.type
_entity.pdbx_description
1 polymer ?
#
loop_
_entity_poly.entity_id
_entity_poly.type
_entity_poly.pdbx_seq_one_letter_code
_entity_poly.pdbx_strand_id
1 'polypeptide(L)'
;MVSWFTSLAIALLTGLVALLAGGVVADLCVGWYRISSFEGASGYFVILVALLSGGAGAVVGLLIARAVAAVPAMNALKTAGLAVVAVLLVAGGVAGAARLLADVPPELDGERLFLLVELRWPGSARPPGLDQGPGIVRLGTLSGSTMRREEAGPLFLEDARQEQGHWTVPGVVEIFTTRGTPVLNVFVGDTRVASLRPPLRRYPQREDLAWSEWQQALPLGQGPGVAPVSYRFRVSRRTAPARTQQVGPFTVHTIVRDFARFGDIEAIGAVSTFHLQDAGRDLLADRRIEDVAIVSTKPWALLVRDGEGCRLVKQGEAAASPSPSQPCEVEPPPPSLLTLTATVGSVTPTPTSPRIHGWLDTVTFRAPGLYIAGAALLDTRTLVLTPHGWPTEPGRQQDVPPLALSPDERTVVWFSPGNGYDTAPVIAARRLDTGGTATFPLDRARMRYRTAQLDMTPEWFAHHFEWSRDADGIDVLHARPDAVPLPYRGALSEGGPGAYQTYQLSPGGRPLRDAVYDILVKELHGTPREEEPATVDTPRVEIDGVIYSVTFSRGGDTVTVTTYKTRPEAMARMADRLDAIVVSGRLDGLFTPDPPAP
;
A
#
# COMPACT_ATOMS: atom_id res chain seq x y z
N MET A 1 14.69 -12.86 -63.10
CA MET A 1 13.88 -13.77 -62.27
C MET A 1 14.49 -13.84 -60.88
N VAL A 2 13.68 -13.71 -59.84
CA VAL A 2 14.13 -13.80 -58.44
C VAL A 2 14.25 -15.27 -58.04
N SER A 3 15.48 -15.74 -57.80
CA SER A 3 15.71 -17.12 -57.36
C SER A 3 15.03 -17.40 -56.01
N TRP A 4 14.84 -18.68 -55.68
CA TRP A 4 14.21 -19.02 -54.40
C TRP A 4 15.02 -18.55 -53.18
N PHE A 5 16.35 -18.72 -53.25
CA PHE A 5 17.28 -18.21 -52.26
C PHE A 5 17.19 -16.69 -52.10
N THR A 6 17.07 -15.94 -53.21
CA THR A 6 16.88 -14.49 -53.16
C THR A 6 15.59 -14.12 -52.45
N SER A 7 14.50 -14.86 -52.65
CA SER A 7 13.26 -14.61 -51.90
C SER A 7 13.36 -14.92 -50.42
N LEU A 8 14.10 -15.96 -50.03
CA LEU A 8 14.34 -16.25 -48.62
C LEU A 8 15.18 -15.14 -47.96
N ALA A 9 16.21 -14.64 -48.65
CA ALA A 9 17.00 -13.50 -48.17
C ALA A 9 16.15 -12.23 -48.03
N ILE A 10 15.26 -11.96 -49.00
CA ILE A 10 14.31 -10.83 -48.93
C ILE A 10 13.33 -11.02 -47.76
N ALA A 11 12.83 -12.23 -47.54
CA ALA A 11 11.94 -12.56 -46.41
C ALA A 11 12.65 -12.31 -45.07
N LEU A 12 13.87 -12.82 -44.88
CA LEU A 12 14.65 -12.60 -43.65
C LEU A 12 14.94 -11.11 -43.41
N LEU A 13 15.35 -10.37 -44.44
CA LEU A 13 15.58 -8.92 -44.33
C LEU A 13 14.29 -8.17 -43.96
N THR A 14 13.18 -8.49 -44.62
CA THR A 14 11.88 -7.87 -44.35
C THR A 14 11.40 -8.20 -42.94
N GLY A 15 11.60 -9.44 -42.49
CA GLY A 15 11.32 -9.88 -41.12
C GLY A 15 12.16 -9.13 -40.09
N LEU A 16 13.46 -8.95 -40.33
CA LEU A 16 14.31 -8.16 -39.43
C LEU A 16 13.85 -6.71 -39.30
N VAL A 17 13.48 -6.07 -40.42
CA VAL A 17 12.93 -4.70 -40.40
C VAL A 17 11.59 -4.65 -39.66
N ALA A 18 10.70 -5.62 -39.91
CA ALA A 18 9.42 -5.70 -39.22
C ALA A 18 9.57 -5.94 -37.71
N LEU A 19 10.56 -6.73 -37.30
CA LEU A 19 10.88 -6.96 -35.89
C LEU A 19 11.26 -5.65 -35.19
N LEU A 20 12.17 -4.89 -35.80
CA LEU A 20 12.61 -3.59 -35.25
C LEU A 20 11.47 -2.57 -35.24
N ALA A 21 10.72 -2.45 -36.35
CA ALA A 21 9.58 -1.54 -36.44
C ALA A 21 8.49 -1.90 -35.42
N GLY A 22 8.15 -3.19 -35.29
CA GLY A 22 7.19 -3.70 -34.33
C GLY A 22 7.62 -3.43 -32.88
N GLY A 23 8.91 -3.63 -32.57
CA GLY A 23 9.47 -3.28 -31.26
C GLY A 23 9.33 -1.79 -30.93
N VAL A 24 9.67 -0.90 -31.87
CA VAL A 24 9.52 0.56 -31.68
C VAL A 24 8.04 0.93 -31.49
N VAL A 25 7.13 0.37 -32.29
CA VAL A 25 5.69 0.64 -32.14
C VAL A 25 5.16 0.13 -30.81
N ALA A 26 5.61 -1.05 -30.36
CA ALA A 26 5.23 -1.61 -29.07
C ALA A 26 5.73 -0.73 -27.91
N ASP A 27 6.96 -0.23 -27.96
CA ASP A 27 7.53 0.68 -26.96
C ASP A 27 6.73 2.00 -26.88
N LEU A 28 6.37 2.58 -28.03
CA LEU A 28 5.46 3.72 -28.07
C LEU A 28 4.10 3.40 -27.44
N CYS A 29 3.56 2.21 -27.70
CA CYS A 29 2.29 1.75 -27.12
C CYS A 29 2.37 1.55 -25.60
N VAL A 30 3.52 1.11 -25.05
CA VAL A 30 3.73 1.05 -23.60
C VAL A 30 3.48 2.42 -22.97
N GLY A 31 4.05 3.48 -23.56
CA GLY A 31 3.85 4.85 -23.11
C GLY A 31 2.42 5.35 -23.29
N TRP A 32 1.80 5.08 -24.44
CA TRP A 32 0.45 5.56 -24.76
C TRP A 32 -0.67 4.86 -23.98
N TYR A 33 -0.50 3.57 -23.67
CA TYR A 33 -1.50 2.75 -22.96
C TYR A 33 -1.16 2.54 -21.48
N ARG A 34 -0.04 3.08 -20.99
CA ARG A 34 0.43 2.93 -19.60
C ARG A 34 0.58 1.46 -19.19
N ILE A 35 1.18 0.64 -20.05
CA ILE A 35 1.47 -0.76 -19.71
C ILE A 35 2.46 -0.76 -18.54
N SER A 36 2.09 -1.39 -17.43
CA SER A 36 2.90 -1.42 -16.22
C SER A 36 4.27 -2.04 -16.47
N SER A 37 5.31 -1.49 -15.85
CA SER A 37 6.65 -2.09 -15.80
C SER A 37 6.84 -3.04 -14.62
N PHE A 38 5.81 -3.20 -13.78
CA PHE A 38 5.82 -4.19 -12.70
C PHE A 38 6.10 -5.58 -13.29
N GLU A 39 7.03 -6.31 -12.67
CA GLU A 39 7.49 -7.65 -13.11
C GLU A 39 8.02 -7.71 -14.56
N GLY A 40 8.33 -6.56 -15.18
CA GLY A 40 8.82 -6.51 -16.57
C GLY A 40 7.74 -6.71 -17.63
N ALA A 41 6.44 -6.61 -17.29
CA ALA A 41 5.33 -6.83 -18.22
C ALA A 41 5.44 -5.99 -19.51
N SER A 42 5.80 -4.71 -19.41
CA SER A 42 6.06 -3.84 -20.56
C SER A 42 7.20 -4.36 -21.45
N GLY A 43 8.28 -4.86 -20.86
CA GLY A 43 9.40 -5.48 -21.59
C GLY A 43 8.99 -6.75 -22.33
N TYR A 44 8.24 -7.64 -21.67
CA TYR A 44 7.70 -8.84 -22.31
C TYR A 44 6.76 -8.50 -23.47
N PHE A 45 5.91 -7.49 -23.30
CA PHE A 45 5.04 -7.01 -24.36
C PHE A 45 5.83 -6.54 -25.59
N VAL A 46 6.87 -5.71 -25.40
CA VAL A 46 7.70 -5.22 -26.51
C VAL A 46 8.41 -6.36 -27.23
N ILE A 47 9.02 -7.30 -26.50
CA ILE A 47 9.71 -8.46 -27.08
C ILE A 47 8.74 -9.33 -27.87
N LEU A 48 7.56 -9.64 -27.30
CA LEU A 48 6.56 -10.47 -27.95
C LEU A 48 6.07 -9.83 -29.26
N VAL A 49 5.71 -8.54 -29.23
CA VAL A 49 5.23 -7.81 -30.42
C VAL A 49 6.33 -7.70 -31.47
N ALA A 50 7.59 -7.48 -31.07
CA ALA A 50 8.73 -7.46 -31.98
C ALA A 50 8.90 -8.81 -32.69
N LEU A 51 8.91 -9.93 -31.95
CA LEU A 51 9.07 -11.27 -32.52
C LEU A 51 7.91 -11.64 -33.45
N LEU A 52 6.66 -11.37 -33.06
CA LEU A 52 5.49 -11.60 -33.89
C LEU A 52 5.54 -10.76 -35.17
N SER A 53 5.93 -9.49 -35.07
CA SER A 53 6.11 -8.61 -36.23
C SER A 53 7.22 -9.13 -37.15
N GLY A 54 8.30 -9.67 -36.59
CA GLY A 54 9.37 -10.29 -37.35
C GLY A 54 8.91 -11.49 -38.18
N GLY A 55 8.14 -12.40 -37.56
CA GLY A 55 7.52 -13.53 -38.25
C GLY A 55 6.56 -13.09 -39.36
N ALA A 56 5.64 -12.18 -39.05
CA ALA A 56 4.68 -11.64 -40.03
C ALA A 56 5.37 -10.92 -41.19
N GLY A 57 6.39 -10.11 -40.91
CA GLY A 57 7.19 -9.41 -41.91
C GLY A 57 7.94 -10.35 -42.85
N ALA A 58 8.47 -11.46 -42.33
CA ALA A 58 9.11 -12.47 -43.17
C ALA A 58 8.13 -13.12 -44.15
N VAL A 59 6.90 -13.44 -43.68
CA VAL A 59 5.83 -13.96 -44.53
C VAL A 59 5.45 -12.95 -45.62
N VAL A 60 5.25 -11.67 -45.26
CA VAL A 60 4.93 -10.61 -46.23
C VAL A 60 6.04 -10.45 -47.27
N GLY A 61 7.31 -10.42 -46.83
CA GLY A 61 8.46 -10.32 -47.72
C GLY A 61 8.56 -11.50 -48.69
N LEU A 62 8.28 -12.72 -48.22
CA LEU A 62 8.24 -13.91 -49.05
C LEU A 62 7.12 -13.83 -50.10
N LEU A 63 5.91 -13.47 -49.68
CA LEU A 63 4.74 -13.33 -50.57
C LEU A 63 4.97 -12.29 -51.65
N ILE A 64 5.47 -11.10 -51.30
CA ILE A 64 5.78 -10.04 -52.26
C ILE A 64 6.87 -10.51 -53.23
N ALA A 65 7.94 -11.11 -52.73
CA ALA A 65 9.03 -11.57 -53.57
C ALA A 65 8.62 -12.70 -54.53
N ARG A 66 7.61 -13.50 -54.18
CA ARG A 66 7.01 -14.50 -55.06
C ARG A 66 6.05 -13.88 -56.07
N ALA A 67 5.19 -12.96 -55.65
CA ALA A 67 4.21 -12.31 -56.52
C ALA A 67 4.88 -11.51 -57.65
N VAL A 68 6.01 -10.85 -57.38
CA VAL A 68 6.71 -10.04 -58.39
C VAL A 68 7.82 -10.77 -59.13
N ALA A 69 8.06 -12.06 -58.83
CA ALA A 69 9.18 -12.83 -59.41
C ALA A 69 9.12 -12.94 -60.95
N ALA A 70 7.92 -12.84 -61.52
CA ALA A 70 7.64 -12.89 -62.95
C ALA A 70 7.70 -11.51 -63.65
N VAL A 71 7.84 -10.40 -62.91
CA VAL A 71 7.83 -9.04 -63.47
C VAL A 71 9.24 -8.70 -64.01
N PRO A 72 9.44 -8.52 -65.34
CA PRO A 72 10.79 -8.38 -65.92
C PRO A 72 11.56 -7.16 -65.42
N ALA A 73 10.87 -6.09 -65.02
CA ALA A 73 11.47 -4.84 -64.52
C ALA A 73 11.91 -4.89 -63.04
N MET A 74 11.55 -5.96 -62.31
CA MET A 74 11.80 -6.12 -60.88
C MET A 74 13.07 -6.94 -60.65
N ASN A 75 14.11 -6.27 -60.14
CA ASN A 75 15.31 -6.93 -59.62
C ASN A 75 15.18 -7.19 -58.11
N ALA A 76 16.14 -7.92 -57.54
CA ALA A 76 16.14 -8.29 -56.12
C ALA A 76 16.05 -7.07 -55.19
N LEU A 77 16.79 -6.00 -55.50
CA LEU A 77 16.82 -4.78 -54.70
C LEU A 77 15.48 -4.04 -54.72
N LYS A 78 14.87 -3.86 -55.90
CA LYS A 78 13.53 -3.25 -56.02
C LYS A 78 12.47 -4.07 -55.29
N THR A 79 12.58 -5.39 -55.35
CA THR A 79 11.67 -6.32 -54.66
C THR A 79 11.82 -6.21 -53.14
N ALA A 80 13.06 -6.18 -52.64
CA ALA A 80 13.33 -5.94 -51.22
C ALA A 80 12.82 -4.58 -50.74
N GLY A 81 13.06 -3.53 -51.53
CA GLY A 81 12.58 -2.18 -51.24
C GLY A 81 11.06 -2.12 -51.16
N LEU A 82 10.35 -2.75 -52.11
CA LEU A 82 8.88 -2.82 -52.09
C LEU A 82 8.36 -3.56 -50.85
N ALA A 83 8.98 -4.69 -50.48
CA ALA A 83 8.59 -5.46 -49.31
C ALA A 83 8.80 -4.67 -48.00
N VAL A 84 9.95 -4.01 -47.86
CA VAL A 84 10.26 -3.16 -46.70
C VAL A 84 9.29 -1.98 -46.60
N VAL A 85 9.01 -1.27 -47.71
CA VAL A 85 8.05 -0.16 -47.72
C VAL A 85 6.66 -0.64 -47.31
N ALA A 86 6.21 -1.80 -47.79
CA ALA A 86 4.90 -2.36 -47.42
C ALA A 86 4.80 -2.61 -45.90
N VAL A 87 5.82 -3.22 -45.29
CA VAL A 87 5.86 -3.46 -43.83
C VAL A 87 5.89 -2.14 -43.06
N LEU A 88 6.70 -1.16 -43.49
CA LEU A 88 6.78 0.14 -42.80
C LEU A 88 5.45 0.91 -42.88
N LEU A 89 4.71 0.82 -43.99
CA LEU A 89 3.37 1.39 -44.11
C LEU A 89 2.38 0.73 -43.16
N VAL A 90 2.41 -0.60 -43.04
CA VAL A 90 1.56 -1.33 -42.08
C VAL A 90 1.92 -0.93 -40.64
N ALA A 91 3.21 -0.93 -40.29
CA ALA A 91 3.67 -0.53 -38.97
C ALA A 91 3.27 0.91 -38.64
N GLY A 92 3.44 1.84 -39.58
CA GLY A 92 3.01 3.24 -39.43
C GLY A 92 1.49 3.38 -39.27
N GLY A 93 0.71 2.60 -40.03
CA GLY A 93 -0.75 2.55 -39.90
C GLY A 93 -1.20 2.03 -38.54
N VAL A 94 -0.59 0.95 -38.05
CA VAL A 94 -0.85 0.40 -36.70
C VAL A 94 -0.47 1.40 -35.63
N ALA A 95 0.71 2.02 -35.71
CA ALA A 95 1.14 3.05 -34.77
C ALA A 95 0.20 4.25 -34.76
N GLY A 96 -0.22 4.73 -35.94
CA GLY A 96 -1.17 5.83 -36.08
C GLY A 96 -2.54 5.49 -35.48
N ALA A 97 -3.08 4.30 -35.77
CA ALA A 97 -4.33 3.83 -35.19
C ALA A 97 -4.22 3.68 -33.66
N ALA A 98 -3.14 3.06 -33.17
CA ALA A 98 -2.88 2.91 -31.75
C ALA A 98 -2.79 4.27 -31.05
N ARG A 99 -2.10 5.25 -31.64
CA ARG A 99 -1.99 6.61 -31.12
C ARG A 99 -3.34 7.33 -31.09
N LEU A 100 -4.15 7.18 -32.13
CA LEU A 100 -5.48 7.79 -32.22
C LEU A 100 -6.45 7.19 -31.20
N LEU A 101 -6.26 5.93 -30.84
CA LEU A 101 -7.10 5.21 -29.88
C LEU A 101 -6.65 5.37 -28.43
N ALA A 102 -5.37 5.67 -28.21
CA ALA A 102 -4.80 5.82 -26.88
C ALA A 102 -5.32 7.03 -26.09
N ASP A 103 -5.18 6.92 -24.77
CA ASP A 103 -5.41 8.00 -23.81
C ASP A 103 -4.08 8.65 -23.46
N VAL A 104 -3.76 9.70 -24.21
CA VAL A 104 -2.48 10.38 -24.11
C VAL A 104 -2.68 11.61 -23.23
N PRO A 105 -1.98 11.72 -22.08
CA PRO A 105 -2.08 12.89 -21.23
C PRO A 105 -1.56 14.13 -21.98
N PRO A 106 -2.19 15.30 -21.83
CA PRO A 106 -1.60 16.54 -22.29
C PRO A 106 -0.32 16.84 -21.51
N GLU A 107 0.60 17.53 -22.18
CA GLU A 107 1.84 18.00 -21.59
C GLU A 107 1.97 19.52 -21.80
N LEU A 108 2.57 20.20 -20.83
CA LEU A 108 2.98 21.60 -20.93
C LEU A 108 4.46 21.67 -20.60
N ASP A 109 5.26 22.22 -21.53
CA ASP A 109 6.73 22.25 -21.42
C ASP A 109 7.35 20.83 -21.18
N GLY A 110 6.75 19.80 -21.78
CA GLY A 110 7.20 18.39 -21.66
C GLY A 110 6.77 17.68 -20.37
N GLU A 111 6.00 18.34 -19.51
CA GLU A 111 5.52 17.77 -18.27
C GLU A 111 4.04 17.44 -18.32
N ARG A 112 3.68 16.27 -17.81
CA ARG A 112 2.28 15.91 -17.56
C ARG A 112 1.65 16.84 -16.53
N LEU A 113 0.33 16.89 -16.55
CA LEU A 113 -0.45 17.88 -15.82
C LEU A 113 -1.40 17.24 -14.81
N PHE A 114 -1.55 17.92 -13.69
CA PHE A 114 -2.66 17.73 -12.76
C PHE A 114 -3.73 18.79 -13.01
N LEU A 115 -4.97 18.42 -12.71
CA LEU A 115 -6.08 19.34 -12.53
C LEU A 115 -6.23 19.59 -11.04
N LEU A 116 -5.95 20.81 -10.61
CA LEU A 116 -6.27 21.26 -9.24
C LEU A 116 -7.66 21.87 -9.29
N VAL A 117 -8.51 21.46 -8.35
CA VAL A 117 -9.88 21.94 -8.23
C VAL A 117 -10.10 22.48 -6.83
N GLU A 118 -10.91 23.54 -6.73
CA GLU A 118 -11.49 23.99 -5.48
C GLU A 118 -13.00 23.97 -5.60
N LEU A 119 -13.64 23.40 -4.60
CA LEU A 119 -15.09 23.31 -4.48
C LEU A 119 -15.56 24.25 -3.39
N ARG A 120 -16.56 25.08 -3.69
CA ARG A 120 -17.14 26.05 -2.78
C ARG A 120 -18.60 25.73 -2.51
N TRP A 121 -18.91 25.39 -1.28
CA TRP A 121 -20.29 25.09 -0.86
C TRP A 121 -21.12 26.37 -0.70
N PRO A 122 -22.42 26.30 -1.00
CA PRO A 122 -23.32 27.41 -0.73
C PRO A 122 -23.53 27.60 0.77
N GLY A 123 -23.47 28.85 1.22
CA GLY A 123 -23.68 29.22 2.63
C GLY A 123 -22.52 28.87 3.56
N SER A 124 -22.74 29.16 4.85
CA SER A 124 -21.74 29.02 5.92
C SER A 124 -21.78 27.67 6.64
N ALA A 125 -22.82 26.86 6.40
CA ALA A 125 -22.93 25.54 7.00
C ALA A 125 -21.81 24.65 6.50
N ARG A 126 -21.19 23.91 7.43
CA ARG A 126 -20.16 22.92 7.10
C ARG A 126 -20.74 21.91 6.09
N PRO A 127 -20.03 21.61 4.98
CA PRO A 127 -20.53 20.70 3.96
C PRO A 127 -21.02 19.38 4.57
N PRO A 128 -22.24 18.92 4.22
CA PRO A 128 -22.74 17.65 4.71
C PRO A 128 -21.83 16.52 4.19
N GLY A 129 -21.48 15.60 5.08
CA GLY A 129 -20.70 14.42 4.74
C GLY A 129 -19.19 14.54 4.95
N LEU A 130 -18.62 15.69 5.34
CA LEU A 130 -17.17 15.79 5.57
C LEU A 130 -16.60 14.78 6.57
N ASP A 131 -17.44 14.23 7.44
CA ASP A 131 -17.07 13.24 8.44
C ASP A 131 -17.49 11.79 8.02
N GLN A 132 -18.03 11.59 6.81
CA GLN A 132 -18.61 10.32 6.32
C GLN A 132 -17.65 9.42 5.53
N GLY A 133 -16.42 9.86 5.27
CA GLY A 133 -15.44 9.05 4.55
C GLY A 133 -14.37 9.88 3.83
N PRO A 134 -13.47 9.23 3.08
CA PRO A 134 -12.46 9.92 2.30
C PRO A 134 -13.10 10.76 1.21
N GLY A 135 -12.51 11.92 0.93
CA GLY A 135 -12.89 12.75 -0.20
C GLY A 135 -12.16 12.29 -1.46
N ILE A 136 -12.90 12.12 -2.56
CA ILE A 136 -12.36 11.67 -3.84
C ILE A 136 -12.87 12.55 -4.97
N VAL A 137 -11.98 12.94 -5.88
CA VAL A 137 -12.31 13.49 -7.19
C VAL A 137 -12.01 12.45 -8.27
N ARG A 138 -12.96 12.20 -9.16
CA ARG A 138 -12.79 11.28 -10.31
C ARG A 138 -12.93 12.07 -11.60
N LEU A 139 -11.82 12.25 -12.30
CA LEU A 139 -11.82 12.85 -13.63
C LEU A 139 -12.05 11.74 -14.64
N GLY A 140 -13.14 11.82 -15.37
CA GLY A 140 -13.42 10.93 -16.49
C GLY A 140 -13.58 11.70 -17.79
N THR A 141 -13.60 10.96 -18.90
CA THR A 141 -13.87 11.54 -20.22
C THR A 141 -15.04 10.85 -20.91
N LEU A 142 -15.96 11.67 -21.40
CA LEU A 142 -17.13 11.21 -22.14
C LEU A 142 -16.83 11.13 -23.64
N SER A 143 -17.36 10.09 -24.28
CA SER A 143 -17.56 10.02 -25.72
C SER A 143 -19.04 9.81 -25.98
N GLY A 144 -19.74 10.88 -26.37
CA GLY A 144 -21.20 10.93 -26.32
C GLY A 144 -21.67 10.86 -24.86
N SER A 145 -22.45 9.84 -24.52
CA SER A 145 -22.97 9.60 -23.16
C SER A 145 -22.18 8.55 -22.36
N THR A 146 -21.18 7.90 -22.95
CA THR A 146 -20.45 6.79 -22.32
C THR A 146 -19.16 7.29 -21.69
N MET A 147 -18.93 6.92 -20.43
CA MET A 147 -17.66 7.12 -19.73
C MET A 147 -16.62 6.15 -20.29
N ARG A 148 -15.53 6.67 -20.86
CA ARG A 148 -14.49 5.81 -21.46
C ARG A 148 -13.46 5.32 -20.46
N ARG A 149 -13.01 6.22 -19.61
CA ARG A 149 -11.97 6.00 -18.60
C ARG A 149 -12.11 7.06 -17.53
N GLU A 150 -11.70 6.73 -16.32
CA GLU A 150 -11.59 7.65 -15.19
C GLU A 150 -10.25 7.47 -14.47
N GLU A 151 -9.75 8.56 -13.92
CA GLU A 151 -8.66 8.57 -12.95
C GLU A 151 -9.17 9.22 -11.67
N ALA A 152 -8.69 8.70 -10.53
CA ALA A 152 -9.10 9.19 -9.22
C ALA A 152 -7.95 9.98 -8.58
N GLY A 153 -8.31 11.00 -7.82
CA GLY A 153 -7.40 11.77 -6.99
C GLY A 153 -8.09 12.22 -5.70
N PRO A 154 -7.34 12.70 -4.70
CA PRO A 154 -7.91 13.05 -3.41
C PRO A 154 -8.67 14.38 -3.45
N LEU A 155 -9.73 14.46 -2.65
CA LEU A 155 -10.33 15.70 -2.18
C LEU A 155 -9.94 15.89 -0.71
N PHE A 156 -9.19 16.95 -0.41
CA PHE A 156 -8.58 17.17 0.90
C PHE A 156 -9.59 17.81 1.86
N LEU A 157 -10.47 16.98 2.42
CA LEU A 157 -11.52 17.43 3.35
C LEU A 157 -10.95 18.10 4.60
N GLU A 158 -9.76 17.69 5.01
CA GLU A 158 -9.02 18.26 6.14
C GLU A 158 -8.46 19.67 5.87
N ASP A 159 -8.34 20.06 4.59
CA ASP A 159 -7.96 21.42 4.17
C ASP A 159 -9.19 22.31 3.90
N ALA A 160 -10.38 21.85 4.28
CA ALA A 160 -11.59 22.65 4.20
C ALA A 160 -11.42 23.94 5.01
N ARG A 161 -11.66 25.08 4.37
CA ARG A 161 -11.50 26.40 4.98
C ARG A 161 -12.66 27.30 4.66
N GLN A 162 -12.95 28.23 5.57
CA GLN A 162 -14.02 29.20 5.37
C GLN A 162 -13.45 30.49 4.78
N GLU A 163 -13.90 30.84 3.57
CA GLU A 163 -13.52 32.06 2.85
C GLU A 163 -14.79 32.82 2.49
N GLN A 164 -14.90 34.09 2.89
CA GLN A 164 -16.04 34.96 2.55
C GLN A 164 -17.41 34.32 2.91
N GLY A 165 -17.47 33.57 4.01
CA GLY A 165 -18.69 32.91 4.46
C GLY A 165 -19.02 31.59 3.76
N HIS A 166 -18.15 31.09 2.88
CA HIS A 166 -18.30 29.81 2.18
C HIS A 166 -17.20 28.83 2.56
N TRP A 167 -17.53 27.53 2.57
CA TRP A 167 -16.51 26.49 2.72
C TRP A 167 -15.89 26.15 1.37
N THR A 168 -14.57 26.27 1.28
CA THR A 168 -13.75 25.88 0.12
C THR A 168 -12.96 24.63 0.45
N VAL A 169 -13.04 23.60 -0.40
CA VAL A 169 -12.30 22.33 -0.25
C VAL A 169 -11.45 22.08 -1.50
N PRO A 170 -10.13 21.93 -1.36
CA PRO A 170 -9.25 21.66 -2.49
C PRO A 170 -9.21 20.17 -2.84
N GLY A 171 -8.95 19.87 -4.11
CA GLY A 171 -8.71 18.52 -4.60
C GLY A 171 -7.75 18.53 -5.78
N VAL A 172 -7.22 17.36 -6.12
CA VAL A 172 -6.28 17.19 -7.23
C VAL A 172 -6.50 15.86 -7.93
N VAL A 173 -6.34 15.83 -9.25
CA VAL A 173 -6.46 14.62 -10.07
C VAL A 173 -5.56 14.70 -11.30
N GLU A 174 -5.08 13.56 -11.80
CA GLU A 174 -4.27 13.53 -13.01
C GLU A 174 -5.10 13.78 -14.28
N ILE A 175 -4.61 14.64 -15.17
CA ILE A 175 -5.15 14.77 -16.51
C ILE A 175 -4.52 13.69 -17.38
N PHE A 176 -5.29 12.65 -17.68
CA PHE A 176 -4.76 11.44 -18.31
C PHE A 176 -4.98 11.35 -19.82
N THR A 177 -5.83 12.20 -20.40
CA THR A 177 -6.15 12.15 -21.83
C THR A 177 -6.48 13.52 -22.42
N THR A 178 -6.15 13.70 -23.70
CA THR A 178 -6.55 14.86 -24.52
C THR A 178 -7.85 14.61 -25.29
N ARG A 179 -8.58 13.53 -25.00
CA ARG A 179 -9.75 13.11 -25.79
C ARG A 179 -11.03 13.17 -24.97
N GLY A 180 -12.14 13.41 -25.68
CA GLY A 180 -13.47 13.44 -25.08
C GLY A 180 -13.76 14.73 -24.31
N THR A 181 -14.94 14.79 -23.71
CA THR A 181 -15.34 15.91 -22.85
C THR A 181 -15.04 15.55 -21.40
N PRO A 182 -14.23 16.33 -20.68
CA PRO A 182 -13.89 16.06 -19.29
C PRO A 182 -15.13 16.22 -18.40
N VAL A 183 -15.31 15.26 -17.49
CA VAL A 183 -16.31 15.31 -16.42
C VAL A 183 -15.61 14.97 -15.12
N LEU A 184 -15.75 15.83 -14.13
CA LEU A 184 -15.17 15.64 -12.82
C LEU A 184 -16.30 15.35 -11.84
N ASN A 185 -16.32 14.14 -11.30
CA ASN A 185 -17.26 13.73 -10.27
C ASN A 185 -16.58 13.82 -8.90
N VAL A 186 -17.30 14.31 -7.91
CA VAL A 186 -16.80 14.49 -6.55
C VAL A 186 -17.58 13.58 -5.62
N PHE A 187 -16.86 12.82 -4.80
CA PHE A 187 -17.40 11.89 -3.83
C PHE A 187 -16.87 12.20 -2.43
N VAL A 188 -17.71 11.93 -1.44
CA VAL A 188 -17.33 11.89 -0.03
C VAL A 188 -17.89 10.60 0.55
N GLY A 189 -17.00 9.68 0.92
CA GLY A 189 -17.35 8.27 1.03
C GLY A 189 -18.00 7.79 -0.28
N ASP A 190 -19.10 7.05 -0.17
CA ASP A 190 -19.83 6.53 -1.34
C ASP A 190 -20.79 7.55 -1.98
N THR A 191 -20.93 8.75 -1.38
CA THR A 191 -21.91 9.73 -1.84
C THR A 191 -21.31 10.68 -2.86
N ARG A 192 -21.88 10.69 -4.08
CA ARG A 192 -21.54 11.69 -5.09
C ARG A 192 -22.15 13.05 -4.71
N VAL A 193 -21.31 14.02 -4.39
CA VAL A 193 -21.72 15.36 -3.90
C VAL A 193 -21.72 16.44 -4.98
N ALA A 194 -20.94 16.27 -6.06
CA ALA A 194 -20.97 17.18 -7.20
C ALA A 194 -20.59 16.47 -8.51
N SER A 195 -21.05 17.03 -9.65
CA SER A 195 -20.55 16.70 -10.98
C SER A 195 -20.26 17.98 -11.74
N LEU A 196 -19.11 18.05 -12.39
CA LEU A 196 -18.54 19.27 -12.94
C LEU A 196 -18.10 19.01 -14.38
N ARG A 197 -18.17 20.03 -15.23
CA ARG A 197 -17.64 19.99 -16.60
C ARG A 197 -16.61 21.10 -16.77
N PRO A 198 -15.38 20.91 -16.24
CA PRO A 198 -14.35 21.93 -16.40
C PRO A 198 -14.11 22.17 -17.90
N PRO A 199 -14.15 23.42 -18.39
CA PRO A 199 -13.82 23.76 -19.78
C PRO A 199 -12.31 23.63 -20.05
N LEU A 200 -11.74 22.46 -19.74
CA LEU A 200 -10.33 22.16 -19.91
C LEU A 200 -10.02 22.06 -21.41
N ARG A 201 -9.02 22.83 -21.85
CA ARG A 201 -8.54 22.77 -23.23
C ARG A 201 -7.91 21.41 -23.50
N ARG A 202 -8.04 20.95 -24.76
CA ARG A 202 -7.37 19.73 -25.23
C ARG A 202 -5.85 19.78 -25.06
N TYR A 203 -5.28 20.97 -25.24
CA TYR A 203 -3.87 21.27 -25.05
C TYR A 203 -3.77 22.51 -24.15
N PRO A 204 -3.65 22.31 -22.83
CA PRO A 204 -3.51 23.41 -21.88
C PRO A 204 -2.32 24.31 -22.24
N GLN A 205 -2.49 25.59 -21.98
CA GLN A 205 -1.51 26.66 -22.21
C GLN A 205 -1.04 27.24 -20.88
N ARG A 206 -0.09 28.18 -20.91
CA ARG A 206 0.42 28.82 -19.70
C ARG A 206 -0.65 29.62 -18.94
N GLU A 207 -1.66 30.14 -19.64
CA GLU A 207 -2.77 30.86 -18.99
C GLU A 207 -3.61 29.93 -18.13
N ASP A 208 -3.68 28.63 -18.47
CA ASP A 208 -4.45 27.64 -17.70
C ASP A 208 -3.78 27.30 -16.35
N LEU A 209 -2.54 27.77 -16.10
CA LEU A 209 -1.87 27.68 -14.80
C LEU A 209 -2.48 28.63 -13.75
N ALA A 210 -3.21 29.66 -14.19
CA ALA A 210 -3.96 30.54 -13.31
C ALA A 210 -5.30 29.90 -12.93
N TRP A 211 -5.81 30.24 -11.74
CA TRP A 211 -7.17 29.85 -11.35
C TRP A 211 -8.20 30.45 -12.29
N SER A 212 -9.11 29.60 -12.79
CA SER A 212 -10.30 30.05 -13.49
C SER A 212 -11.26 30.82 -12.58
N GLU A 213 -12.16 31.56 -13.21
CA GLU A 213 -13.34 32.12 -12.54
C GLU A 213 -14.20 31.01 -11.93
N TRP A 214 -14.90 31.35 -10.84
CA TRP A 214 -15.85 30.46 -10.20
C TRP A 214 -17.02 30.12 -11.15
N GLN A 215 -17.30 28.84 -11.31
CA GLN A 215 -18.35 28.26 -12.14
C GLN A 215 -19.32 27.44 -11.27
N GLN A 216 -20.52 27.16 -11.78
CA GLN A 216 -21.52 26.34 -11.06
C GLN A 216 -21.42 24.87 -11.46
N ALA A 217 -21.48 23.96 -10.47
CA ALA A 217 -21.58 22.53 -10.72
C ALA A 217 -22.91 22.16 -11.41
N LEU A 218 -22.91 21.00 -12.06
CA LEU A 218 -24.13 20.43 -12.62
C LEU A 218 -25.09 20.02 -11.50
N PRO A 219 -26.41 20.28 -11.64
CA PRO A 219 -27.39 19.81 -10.68
C PRO A 219 -27.38 18.28 -10.60
N LEU A 220 -27.28 17.72 -9.40
CA LEU A 220 -27.36 16.27 -9.17
C LEU A 220 -28.79 15.75 -9.00
N GLY A 221 -29.80 16.48 -9.50
CA GLY A 221 -31.21 16.16 -9.24
C GLY A 221 -31.62 16.38 -7.78
N GLN A 222 -30.84 17.14 -7.01
CA GLN A 222 -31.22 17.58 -5.67
C GLN A 222 -32.48 18.46 -5.78
N GLY A 223 -33.44 18.26 -4.88
CA GLY A 223 -34.74 18.92 -4.93
C GLY A 223 -34.67 20.45 -5.03
N PRO A 224 -35.77 21.12 -5.44
CA PRO A 224 -35.78 22.56 -5.64
C PRO A 224 -35.35 23.31 -4.36
N GLY A 225 -34.35 24.20 -4.49
CA GLY A 225 -33.89 25.10 -3.42
C GLY A 225 -32.50 24.82 -2.86
N VAL A 226 -31.86 23.70 -3.19
CA VAL A 226 -30.44 23.48 -2.83
C VAL A 226 -29.56 24.17 -3.86
N ALA A 227 -28.84 25.22 -3.44
CA ALA A 227 -27.89 25.89 -4.32
C ALA A 227 -26.78 24.90 -4.74
N PRO A 228 -26.34 24.92 -6.01
CA PRO A 228 -25.26 24.04 -6.45
C PRO A 228 -23.93 24.45 -5.80
N VAL A 229 -23.04 23.47 -5.64
CA VAL A 229 -21.63 23.71 -5.32
C VAL A 229 -21.01 24.53 -6.47
N SER A 230 -20.27 25.58 -6.16
CA SER A 230 -19.45 26.28 -7.15
C SER A 230 -18.06 25.66 -7.21
N TYR A 231 -17.35 25.76 -8.34
CA TYR A 231 -15.98 25.28 -8.46
C TYR A 231 -15.11 26.23 -9.26
N ARG A 232 -13.81 26.17 -9.02
CA ARG A 232 -12.79 26.69 -9.93
C ARG A 232 -11.68 25.67 -10.08
N PHE A 233 -10.92 25.79 -11.15
CA PHE A 233 -9.81 24.89 -11.44
C PHE A 233 -8.64 25.62 -12.07
N ARG A 234 -7.48 24.98 -12.03
CA ARG A 234 -6.29 25.31 -12.83
C ARG A 234 -5.54 24.04 -13.19
N VAL A 235 -4.69 24.11 -14.21
CA VAL A 235 -3.71 23.04 -14.43
C VAL A 235 -2.46 23.33 -13.59
N SER A 236 -1.78 22.27 -13.18
CA SER A 236 -0.48 22.36 -12.53
C SER A 236 0.47 21.35 -13.16
N ARG A 237 1.73 21.74 -13.29
CA ARG A 237 2.78 20.81 -13.71
C ARG A 237 3.07 19.80 -12.61
N ARG A 238 3.57 18.62 -12.96
CA ARG A 238 3.96 17.60 -11.96
C ARG A 238 5.09 18.05 -11.04
N THR A 239 5.96 18.94 -11.51
CA THR A 239 7.04 19.53 -10.68
C THR A 239 6.56 20.65 -9.75
N ALA A 240 5.33 21.15 -9.95
CA ALA A 240 4.77 22.18 -9.10
C ALA A 240 3.98 21.57 -7.92
N PRO A 241 3.85 22.29 -6.79
CA PRO A 241 3.08 21.80 -5.65
C PRO A 241 1.63 21.49 -6.04
N ALA A 242 1.21 20.25 -5.81
CA ALA A 242 -0.18 19.81 -5.96
C ALA A 242 -1.02 20.24 -4.75
N ARG A 243 -0.38 20.37 -3.59
CA ARG A 243 -0.97 20.80 -2.32
C ARG A 243 0.01 21.74 -1.61
N THR A 244 -0.51 22.76 -0.94
CA THR A 244 0.28 23.66 -0.10
C THR A 244 -0.48 23.87 1.20
N GLN A 245 0.17 23.57 2.32
CA GLN A 245 -0.45 23.61 3.64
C GLN A 245 0.35 24.53 4.56
N GLN A 246 -0.36 25.36 5.31
CA GLN A 246 0.24 26.19 6.37
C GLN A 246 0.16 25.44 7.70
N VAL A 247 1.32 25.21 8.32
CA VAL A 247 1.46 24.49 9.60
C VAL A 247 2.19 25.40 10.57
N GLY A 248 1.44 26.25 11.27
CA GLY A 248 2.03 27.30 12.09
C GLY A 248 2.88 28.24 11.22
N PRO A 249 4.18 28.42 11.51
CA PRO A 249 5.09 29.24 10.71
C PRO A 249 5.56 28.54 9.43
N PHE A 250 5.34 27.22 9.32
CA PHE A 250 5.81 26.42 8.21
C PHE A 250 4.86 26.44 7.03
N THR A 251 5.40 26.52 5.82
CA THR A 251 4.68 26.21 4.58
C THR A 251 5.19 24.87 4.05
N VAL A 252 4.29 23.90 3.89
CA VAL A 252 4.58 22.58 3.36
C VAL A 252 4.03 22.48 1.95
N HIS A 253 4.91 22.37 0.95
CA HIS A 253 4.55 22.13 -0.43
C HIS A 253 4.68 20.64 -0.75
N THR A 254 3.57 19.99 -1.12
CA THR A 254 3.58 18.58 -1.55
C THR A 254 3.61 18.52 -3.07
N ILE A 255 4.69 17.98 -3.61
CA ILE A 255 4.89 17.77 -5.05
C ILE A 255 4.60 16.29 -5.33
N VAL A 256 3.52 16.04 -6.06
CA VAL A 256 3.03 14.68 -6.33
C VAL A 256 3.64 14.17 -7.62
N ARG A 257 4.31 13.02 -7.56
CA ARG A 257 4.76 12.33 -8.77
C ARG A 257 3.67 11.47 -9.36
N ASP A 258 2.98 10.69 -8.52
CA ASP A 258 1.95 9.75 -8.94
C ASP A 258 0.92 9.52 -7.84
N PHE A 259 -0.27 9.05 -8.20
CA PHE A 259 -1.28 8.61 -7.25
C PHE A 259 -1.29 7.09 -7.15
N ALA A 260 -1.54 6.57 -5.96
CA ALA A 260 -1.70 5.14 -5.73
C ALA A 260 -2.90 4.89 -4.82
N ARG A 261 -3.65 3.84 -5.13
CA ARG A 261 -4.67 3.31 -4.22
C ARG A 261 -3.97 2.37 -3.25
N PHE A 262 -4.19 2.58 -1.95
CA PHE A 262 -3.55 1.79 -0.90
C PHE A 262 -4.61 0.99 -0.15
N GLY A 263 -4.53 -0.35 -0.21
CA GLY A 263 -5.40 -1.25 0.54
C GLY A 263 -6.88 -1.25 0.10
N ASP A 264 -7.74 -1.79 0.98
CA ASP A 264 -9.20 -1.89 0.79
C ASP A 264 -9.95 -0.58 1.10
N ILE A 265 -9.24 0.40 1.66
CA ILE A 265 -9.75 1.73 1.90
C ILE A 265 -9.80 2.49 0.58
N GLU A 266 -10.90 3.18 0.28
CA GLU A 266 -10.97 4.10 -0.87
C GLU A 266 -10.12 5.39 -0.67
N ALA A 267 -8.98 5.29 0.03
CA ALA A 267 -8.04 6.38 0.19
C ALA A 267 -7.06 6.42 -0.98
N ILE A 268 -6.75 7.64 -1.42
CA ILE A 268 -5.80 7.88 -2.52
C ILE A 268 -4.53 8.47 -1.93
N GLY A 269 -3.48 7.66 -1.90
CA GLY A 269 -2.15 8.12 -1.59
C GLY A 269 -1.41 8.63 -2.81
N ALA A 270 -0.19 9.07 -2.54
CA ALA A 270 0.69 9.62 -3.54
C ALA A 270 2.12 9.12 -3.35
N VAL A 271 2.88 9.13 -4.43
CA VAL A 271 4.34 9.14 -4.38
C VAL A 271 4.74 10.61 -4.45
N SER A 272 5.14 11.19 -3.33
CA SER A 272 5.38 12.63 -3.24
C SER A 272 6.80 12.96 -2.79
N THR A 273 7.21 14.18 -3.08
CA THR A 273 8.31 14.86 -2.40
C THR A 273 7.79 16.14 -1.76
N PHE A 274 8.48 16.63 -0.74
CA PHE A 274 8.07 17.81 0.00
C PHE A 274 9.11 18.92 -0.10
N HIS A 275 8.66 20.16 -0.22
CA HIS A 275 9.48 21.35 0.00
C HIS A 275 8.95 22.07 1.24
N LEU A 276 9.84 22.46 2.14
CA LEU A 276 9.49 23.11 3.40
C LEU A 276 10.00 24.55 3.39
N GLN A 277 9.19 25.46 3.90
CA GLN A 277 9.58 26.84 4.15
C GLN A 277 9.24 27.25 5.58
N ASP A 278 10.03 28.14 6.16
CA ASP A 278 9.72 28.89 7.39
C ASP A 278 9.79 30.38 7.07
N ALA A 279 8.68 31.09 7.26
CA ALA A 279 8.55 32.51 6.91
C ALA A 279 9.05 32.85 5.48
N GLY A 280 8.78 31.95 4.52
CA GLY A 280 9.18 32.09 3.11
C GLY A 280 10.65 31.75 2.80
N ARG A 281 11.45 31.37 3.81
CA ARG A 281 12.80 30.84 3.61
C ARG A 281 12.74 29.32 3.43
N ASP A 282 13.34 28.82 2.35
CA ASP A 282 13.45 27.38 2.11
C ASP A 282 14.28 26.69 3.22
N LEU A 283 13.71 25.63 3.77
CA LEU A 283 14.35 24.73 4.71
C LEU A 283 14.79 23.48 3.95
N LEU A 284 16.03 23.03 4.21
CA LEU A 284 16.59 21.81 3.61
C LEU A 284 16.55 21.83 2.06
N ALA A 285 16.82 22.99 1.44
CA ALA A 285 16.68 23.22 0.00
C ALA A 285 17.53 22.29 -0.88
N ASP A 286 18.62 21.75 -0.35
CA ASP A 286 19.52 20.79 -1.00
C ASP A 286 19.07 19.32 -0.84
N ARG A 287 17.95 19.08 -0.14
CA ARG A 287 17.50 17.75 0.24
C ARG A 287 16.18 17.38 -0.44
N ARG A 288 16.09 16.12 -0.82
CA ARG A 288 14.83 15.51 -1.26
C ARG A 288 14.11 14.97 -0.03
N ILE A 289 13.06 15.68 0.39
CA ILE A 289 12.21 15.25 1.49
C ILE A 289 11.14 14.31 0.95
N GLU A 290 11.01 13.15 1.58
CA GLU A 290 10.10 12.07 1.16
C GLU A 290 8.88 11.94 2.05
N ASP A 291 8.97 12.34 3.32
CA ASP A 291 7.84 12.38 4.26
C ASP A 291 7.95 13.57 5.21
N VAL A 292 6.79 14.09 5.62
CA VAL A 292 6.67 15.13 6.64
C VAL A 292 5.52 14.78 7.57
N ALA A 293 5.72 14.97 8.88
CA ALA A 293 4.69 14.80 9.89
C ALA A 293 4.70 15.95 10.90
N ILE A 294 3.52 16.37 11.36
CA ILE A 294 3.38 17.36 12.44
C ILE A 294 3.62 16.65 13.77
N VAL A 295 4.64 17.06 14.52
CA VAL A 295 5.02 16.46 15.81
C VAL A 295 4.43 17.21 16.99
N SER A 296 4.48 18.54 16.95
CA SER A 296 3.89 19.40 17.98
C SER A 296 3.44 20.71 17.36
N THR A 297 2.44 21.32 17.98
CA THR A 297 1.94 22.64 17.61
C THR A 297 2.41 23.74 18.56
N LYS A 298 2.99 23.37 19.71
CA LYS A 298 3.46 24.31 20.76
C LYS A 298 4.65 23.70 21.52
N PRO A 299 5.91 24.07 21.19
CA PRO A 299 6.28 24.84 20.00
C PRO A 299 6.03 24.02 18.72
N TRP A 300 5.93 24.70 17.57
CA TRP A 300 5.75 24.01 16.29
C TRP A 300 6.97 23.17 15.95
N ALA A 301 6.74 21.90 15.61
CA ALA A 301 7.80 20.97 15.20
C ALA A 301 7.30 19.99 14.14
N LEU A 302 8.16 19.71 13.16
CA LEU A 302 7.92 18.74 12.08
C LEU A 302 8.96 17.62 12.16
N LEU A 303 8.54 16.37 11.98
CA LEU A 303 9.44 15.25 11.68
C LEU A 303 9.55 15.15 10.17
N VAL A 304 10.77 15.16 9.67
CA VAL A 304 11.09 15.17 8.24
C VAL A 304 11.94 13.96 7.93
N ARG A 305 11.58 13.20 6.89
CA ARG A 305 12.40 12.11 6.36
C ARG A 305 12.98 12.51 5.01
N ASP A 306 14.29 12.37 4.88
CA ASP A 306 15.03 12.57 3.64
C ASP A 306 15.87 11.32 3.32
N GLY A 307 16.66 11.37 2.24
CA GLY A 307 17.53 10.26 1.83
C GLY A 307 18.66 9.90 2.81
N GLU A 308 18.90 10.70 3.84
CA GLU A 308 19.91 10.44 4.88
C GLU A 308 19.29 9.98 6.22
N GLY A 309 17.97 10.00 6.37
CA GLY A 309 17.28 9.60 7.60
C GLY A 309 16.19 10.57 8.05
N CYS A 310 15.98 10.66 9.36
CA CYS A 310 14.95 11.49 9.99
C CYS A 310 15.57 12.66 10.74
N ARG A 311 14.90 13.82 10.67
CA ARG A 311 15.27 15.04 11.38
C ARG A 311 14.04 15.67 12.00
N LEU A 312 14.23 16.33 13.14
CA LEU A 312 13.23 17.19 13.74
C LEU A 312 13.51 18.64 13.35
N VAL A 313 12.54 19.30 12.72
CA VAL A 313 12.59 20.73 12.42
C VAL A 313 11.76 21.46 13.48
N LYS A 314 12.42 22.22 14.34
CA LYS A 314 11.78 22.93 15.46
C LYS A 314 11.72 24.42 15.18
N GLN A 315 10.57 25.04 15.45
CA GLN A 315 10.47 26.49 15.43
C GLN A 315 11.27 27.09 16.59
N GLY A 316 12.31 27.87 16.27
CA GLY A 316 13.02 28.71 17.24
C GLY A 316 12.41 30.12 17.33
N GLU A 317 12.99 30.97 18.18
CA GLU A 317 12.53 32.36 18.35
C GLU A 317 12.64 33.20 17.07
N ALA A 318 13.72 33.00 16.30
CA ALA A 318 13.99 33.78 15.07
C ALA A 318 13.77 32.99 13.79
N ALA A 319 14.06 31.67 13.80
CA ALA A 319 13.96 30.80 12.64
C ALA A 319 13.87 29.34 13.09
N ALA A 320 13.33 28.50 12.22
CA ALA A 320 13.35 27.07 12.40
C ALA A 320 14.77 26.50 12.28
N SER A 321 15.06 25.50 13.10
CA SER A 321 16.34 24.79 13.12
C SER A 321 16.12 23.28 12.92
N PRO A 322 16.71 22.67 11.87
CA PRO A 322 16.71 21.23 11.71
C PRO A 322 17.73 20.58 12.67
N SER A 323 17.34 19.48 13.31
CA SER A 323 18.27 18.62 14.06
C SER A 323 19.23 17.89 13.12
N PRO A 324 20.34 17.32 13.64
CA PRO A 324 21.12 16.34 12.90
C PRO A 324 20.25 15.18 12.40
N SER A 325 20.62 14.62 11.24
CA SER A 325 19.99 13.41 10.72
C SER A 325 20.22 12.24 11.67
N GLN A 326 19.16 11.48 11.92
CA GLN A 326 19.23 10.21 12.62
C GLN A 326 18.81 9.09 11.67
N PRO A 327 19.45 7.92 11.73
CA PRO A 327 19.02 6.79 10.93
C PRO A 327 17.58 6.43 11.30
N CYS A 328 16.68 6.47 10.32
CA CYS A 328 15.35 5.93 10.43
C CYS A 328 15.10 5.04 9.21
N GLU A 329 15.33 3.74 9.37
CA GLU A 329 14.81 2.77 8.41
C GLU A 329 13.30 2.74 8.59
N VAL A 330 12.62 3.33 7.62
CA VAL A 330 11.19 3.21 7.44
C VAL A 330 11.05 2.37 6.18
N GLU A 331 11.26 1.04 6.27
CA GLU A 331 10.90 0.17 5.15
C GLU A 331 9.42 0.41 4.83
N PRO A 332 9.06 0.74 3.58
CA PRO A 332 7.67 0.90 3.20
C PRO A 332 7.01 -0.47 3.00
N PRO A 333 5.78 -0.68 3.51
CA PRO A 333 5.03 0.23 4.39
C PRO A 333 5.53 0.08 5.83
N PRO A 334 5.83 1.16 6.58
CA PRO A 334 6.23 0.98 7.96
C PRO A 334 5.09 0.33 8.74
N PRO A 335 5.29 -0.85 9.34
CA PRO A 335 4.41 -1.27 10.40
C PRO A 335 4.62 -0.28 11.56
N SER A 336 3.63 0.60 11.72
CA SER A 336 3.31 1.31 12.95
C SER A 336 4.42 2.20 13.55
N LEU A 337 4.26 3.52 13.38
CA LEU A 337 4.73 4.45 14.42
C LEU A 337 3.99 4.08 15.70
N LEU A 338 4.70 3.44 16.62
CA LEU A 338 4.13 2.96 17.87
C LEU A 338 4.26 4.04 18.91
N THR A 339 3.13 4.57 19.35
CA THR A 339 3.08 5.38 20.56
C THR A 339 3.39 4.44 21.73
N LEU A 340 4.55 4.63 22.35
CA LEU A 340 4.90 3.99 23.60
C LEU A 340 4.29 4.85 24.72
N THR A 341 3.19 4.40 25.32
CA THR A 341 2.64 5.03 26.52
C THR A 341 2.91 4.17 27.74
N ALA A 342 3.36 4.78 28.84
CA ALA A 342 3.56 4.12 30.13
C ALA A 342 2.26 3.64 30.82
N THR A 343 1.09 3.90 30.22
CA THR A 343 -0.19 3.47 30.81
C THR A 343 -0.28 1.95 30.67
N VAL A 344 -0.11 1.26 31.80
CA VAL A 344 -0.19 -0.20 31.92
C VAL A 344 -1.51 -0.67 31.33
N GLY A 345 -1.45 -1.49 30.27
CA GLY A 345 -2.61 -2.05 29.60
C GLY A 345 -3.11 -1.30 28.36
N SER A 346 -2.36 -0.34 27.80
CA SER A 346 -2.76 0.26 26.53
C SER A 346 -1.58 0.68 25.64
N VAL A 347 -0.80 -0.27 25.10
CA VAL A 347 -0.22 -0.03 23.75
C VAL A 347 -1.39 -0.18 22.79
N THR A 348 -2.26 0.83 22.76
CA THR A 348 -3.31 0.85 21.75
C THR A 348 -2.57 1.18 20.46
N PRO A 349 -2.58 0.31 19.43
CA PRO A 349 -2.21 0.78 18.11
C PRO A 349 -3.10 2.01 17.87
N THR A 350 -2.48 3.19 17.74
CA THR A 350 -3.20 4.44 17.49
C THR A 350 -4.21 4.12 16.41
N PRO A 351 -5.53 4.30 16.63
CA PRO A 351 -6.55 3.84 15.70
C PRO A 351 -6.10 4.28 14.33
N THR A 352 -5.82 3.27 13.51
CA THR A 352 -5.12 3.40 12.24
C THR A 352 -6.08 4.06 11.28
N SER A 353 -6.36 5.35 11.51
CA SER A 353 -6.68 6.26 10.42
C SER A 353 -5.56 5.99 9.42
N PRO A 354 -5.87 5.32 8.32
CA PRO A 354 -4.84 4.73 7.50
C PRO A 354 -3.95 5.87 7.03
N ARG A 355 -2.67 5.78 7.36
CA ARG A 355 -1.70 6.78 6.91
C ARG A 355 -1.74 6.76 5.40
N ILE A 356 -2.31 7.80 4.82
CA ILE A 356 -2.35 7.93 3.37
C ILE A 356 -0.95 8.36 2.94
N HIS A 357 -0.19 7.44 2.34
CA HIS A 357 1.19 7.68 1.92
C HIS A 357 1.31 8.89 0.98
N GLY A 358 2.43 9.62 1.08
CA GLY A 358 2.73 10.77 0.22
C GLY A 358 2.01 12.06 0.57
N TRP A 359 1.34 12.12 1.72
CA TRP A 359 0.73 13.35 2.25
C TRP A 359 1.36 13.76 3.57
N LEU A 360 1.17 15.02 3.96
CA LEU A 360 1.56 15.51 5.28
C LEU A 360 0.80 14.73 6.35
N ASP A 361 1.53 14.07 7.24
CA ASP A 361 0.94 13.33 8.34
C ASP A 361 0.56 14.28 9.49
N THR A 362 -0.74 14.44 9.70
CA THR A 362 -1.30 15.30 10.75
C THR A 362 -1.92 14.49 11.90
N VAL A 363 -1.81 13.16 11.85
CA VAL A 363 -2.56 12.26 12.73
C VAL A 363 -1.63 11.54 13.70
N THR A 364 -0.49 11.05 13.22
CA THR A 364 0.32 10.07 13.97
C THR A 364 0.82 10.60 15.31
N PHE A 365 1.25 11.87 15.39
CA PHE A 365 1.81 12.44 16.61
C PHE A 365 0.84 13.37 17.35
N ARG A 366 -0.48 13.25 17.13
CA ARG A 366 -1.47 14.07 17.84
C ARG A 366 -1.42 13.85 19.36
N ALA A 367 -1.10 12.65 19.80
CA ALA A 367 -0.90 12.33 21.21
C ALA A 367 0.56 12.62 21.61
N PRO A 368 0.83 13.44 22.63
CA PRO A 368 2.17 13.58 23.17
C PRO A 368 2.68 12.25 23.74
N GLY A 369 3.94 11.88 23.49
CA GLY A 369 4.49 10.61 23.96
C GLY A 369 5.84 10.28 23.35
N LEU A 370 6.29 9.03 23.58
CA LEU A 370 7.51 8.48 23.03
C LEU A 370 7.19 7.59 21.83
N TYR A 371 7.92 7.74 20.74
CA TYR A 371 7.67 7.06 19.47
C TYR A 371 8.94 6.42 18.93
N ILE A 372 8.81 5.24 18.34
CA ILE A 372 9.90 4.59 17.60
C ILE A 372 9.80 4.96 16.13
N ALA A 373 10.83 5.61 15.59
CA ALA A 373 10.96 5.97 14.18
C ALA A 373 12.20 5.26 13.59
N GLY A 374 12.03 3.99 13.21
CA GLY A 374 13.14 3.15 12.74
C GLY A 374 14.17 2.92 13.83
N ALA A 375 15.42 3.37 13.60
CA ALA A 375 16.51 3.30 14.57
C ALA A 375 16.62 4.53 15.48
N ALA A 376 15.63 5.44 15.45
CA ALA A 376 15.56 6.61 16.32
C ALA A 376 14.34 6.57 17.24
N LEU A 377 14.45 7.26 18.38
CA LEU A 377 13.36 7.53 19.31
C LEU A 377 13.00 9.00 19.26
N LEU A 378 11.72 9.28 19.07
CA LEU A 378 11.15 10.62 19.10
C LEU A 378 10.33 10.79 20.37
N ASP A 379 10.77 11.66 21.28
CA ASP A 379 9.91 12.15 22.37
C ASP A 379 9.25 13.45 21.93
N THR A 380 7.94 13.42 21.70
CA THR A 380 7.20 14.58 21.20
C THR A 380 6.92 15.64 22.28
N ARG A 381 7.13 15.30 23.56
CA ARG A 381 6.96 16.22 24.69
C ARG A 381 8.21 17.09 24.87
N THR A 382 9.39 16.48 24.74
CA THR A 382 10.68 17.18 24.83
C THR A 382 11.21 17.63 23.47
N LEU A 383 10.59 17.16 22.38
CA LEU A 383 11.01 17.43 21.01
C LEU A 383 12.48 17.06 20.78
N VAL A 384 12.82 15.85 21.21
CA VAL A 384 14.15 15.25 21.06
C VAL A 384 14.03 14.02 20.17
N LEU A 385 14.91 13.95 19.18
CA LEU A 385 15.09 12.79 18.32
C LEU A 385 16.46 12.18 18.64
N THR A 386 16.47 11.02 19.29
CA THR A 386 17.69 10.36 19.78
C THR A 386 17.96 9.10 18.96
N PRO A 387 19.20 8.86 18.51
CA PRO A 387 19.55 7.56 17.93
C PRO A 387 19.43 6.48 19.00
N HIS A 388 18.74 5.39 18.69
CA HIS A 388 18.56 4.26 19.59
C HIS A 388 19.30 3.01 19.10
N GLY A 389 19.26 2.73 17.79
CA GLY A 389 19.92 1.58 17.15
C GLY A 389 19.50 0.24 17.76
N TRP A 390 18.56 -0.49 17.15
CA TRP A 390 18.14 -1.81 17.63
C TRP A 390 19.29 -2.81 17.65
N PRO A 391 19.36 -3.71 18.64
CA PRO A 391 20.41 -4.72 18.64
C PRO A 391 20.09 -5.74 17.53
N THR A 392 21.12 -6.30 16.90
CA THR A 392 20.93 -7.40 15.93
C THR A 392 20.40 -8.64 16.63
N GLU A 393 20.87 -8.88 17.85
CA GLU A 393 20.46 -9.99 18.70
C GLU A 393 20.27 -9.49 20.15
N PRO A 394 19.11 -9.71 20.77
CA PRO A 394 17.87 -10.26 20.19
C PRO A 394 17.21 -9.25 19.23
N GLY A 395 17.12 -9.60 17.94
CA GLY A 395 16.52 -8.75 16.92
C GLY A 395 15.03 -8.55 17.15
N ARG A 396 14.50 -7.37 16.78
CA ARG A 396 13.07 -7.11 16.86
C ARG A 396 12.34 -7.76 15.69
N GLN A 397 11.25 -8.45 16.00
CA GLN A 397 10.26 -8.86 15.01
C GLN A 397 9.45 -7.64 14.54
N GLN A 398 9.61 -7.22 13.28
CA GLN A 398 9.08 -5.94 12.80
C GLN A 398 7.54 -5.85 12.79
N ASP A 399 6.87 -6.97 12.49
CA ASP A 399 5.42 -7.08 12.44
C ASP A 399 4.78 -7.33 13.82
N VAL A 400 5.58 -7.41 14.88
CA VAL A 400 5.11 -7.43 16.27
C VAL A 400 5.37 -6.06 16.90
N PRO A 401 4.33 -5.39 17.41
CA PRO A 401 4.52 -4.13 18.11
C PRO A 401 5.30 -4.35 19.42
N PRO A 402 6.03 -3.35 19.93
CA PRO A 402 6.52 -3.33 21.30
C PRO A 402 5.40 -3.68 22.27
N LEU A 403 5.72 -4.56 23.21
CA LEU A 403 4.76 -5.14 24.14
C LEU A 403 4.48 -4.19 25.31
N ALA A 404 5.51 -3.44 25.72
CA ALA A 404 5.40 -2.51 26.83
C ALA A 404 6.49 -1.43 26.79
N LEU A 405 6.22 -0.37 27.54
CA LEU A 405 7.18 0.63 27.99
C LEU A 405 7.15 0.61 29.53
N SER A 406 8.31 0.70 30.17
CA SER A 406 8.40 0.81 31.63
C SER A 406 7.68 2.08 32.14
N PRO A 407 7.16 2.08 33.38
CA PRO A 407 6.48 3.26 33.92
C PRO A 407 7.33 4.53 33.97
N ASP A 408 8.65 4.41 34.18
CA ASP A 408 9.64 5.49 34.07
C ASP A 408 10.04 5.86 32.63
N GLU A 409 9.49 5.16 31.64
CA GLU A 409 9.71 5.34 30.19
C GLU A 409 11.16 5.12 29.73
N ARG A 410 11.97 4.42 30.53
CA ARG A 410 13.38 4.16 30.23
C ARG A 410 13.64 2.81 29.59
N THR A 411 12.66 1.91 29.55
CA THR A 411 12.85 0.55 29.05
C THR A 411 11.73 0.18 28.10
N VAL A 412 12.09 -0.15 26.85
CA VAL A 412 11.14 -0.69 25.86
C VAL A 412 11.22 -2.21 25.83
N VAL A 413 10.08 -2.86 25.65
CA VAL A 413 9.97 -4.32 25.64
C VAL A 413 9.42 -4.79 24.30
N TRP A 414 10.03 -5.81 23.70
CA TRP A 414 9.59 -6.39 22.44
C TRP A 414 9.76 -7.91 22.40
N PHE A 415 9.06 -8.54 21.45
CA PHE A 415 9.23 -9.95 21.12
C PHE A 415 10.39 -10.14 20.14
N SER A 416 11.27 -11.09 20.45
CA SER A 416 12.30 -11.57 19.53
C SER A 416 12.12 -13.07 19.28
N PRO A 417 12.08 -13.52 18.02
CA PRO A 417 11.95 -14.94 17.71
C PRO A 417 13.21 -15.74 18.09
N GLY A 418 14.35 -15.10 18.39
CA GLY A 418 15.63 -15.78 18.55
C GLY A 418 16.20 -16.27 17.21
N ASN A 419 16.92 -17.40 17.22
CA ASN A 419 17.55 -18.00 16.03
C ASN A 419 16.56 -18.75 15.11
N GLY A 420 15.28 -18.37 15.14
CA GLY A 420 14.16 -19.01 14.46
C GLY A 420 12.94 -19.06 15.37
N TYR A 421 11.74 -18.85 14.83
CA TYR A 421 10.47 -18.65 15.59
C TYR A 421 10.23 -19.64 16.73
N ASP A 422 10.76 -20.86 16.61
CA ASP A 422 10.48 -21.97 17.52
C ASP A 422 11.66 -22.41 18.38
N THR A 423 12.89 -21.92 18.16
CA THR A 423 14.09 -22.51 18.80
C THR A 423 14.55 -21.85 20.09
N ALA A 424 14.12 -20.62 20.40
CA ALA A 424 14.24 -19.98 21.72
C ALA A 424 13.67 -18.55 21.67
N PRO A 425 12.36 -18.38 21.51
CA PRO A 425 11.78 -17.04 21.50
C PRO A 425 11.97 -16.39 22.88
N VAL A 426 12.26 -15.08 22.89
CA VAL A 426 12.48 -14.31 24.11
C VAL A 426 11.66 -13.02 24.10
N ILE A 427 11.31 -12.56 25.30
CA ILE A 427 11.03 -11.15 25.51
C ILE A 427 12.35 -10.44 25.74
N ALA A 428 12.60 -9.37 25.01
CA ALA A 428 13.74 -8.51 25.22
C ALA A 428 13.28 -7.18 25.82
N ALA A 429 13.96 -6.73 26.87
CA ALA A 429 13.75 -5.44 27.50
C ALA A 429 15.04 -4.62 27.39
N ARG A 430 14.98 -3.46 26.73
CA ARG A 430 16.14 -2.60 26.53
C ARG A 430 15.97 -1.24 27.14
N ARG A 431 16.97 -0.87 27.92
CA ARG A 431 17.15 0.48 28.43
C ARG A 431 17.49 1.44 27.32
N LEU A 432 16.70 2.50 27.19
CA LEU A 432 16.82 3.53 26.16
C LEU A 432 17.99 4.47 26.43
N ASP A 433 18.35 4.66 27.71
CA ASP A 433 19.43 5.54 28.16
C ASP A 433 20.82 4.90 28.10
N THR A 434 20.92 3.61 28.42
CA THR A 434 22.20 2.87 28.51
C THR A 434 22.42 1.90 27.36
N GLY A 435 21.37 1.55 26.61
CA GLY A 435 21.41 0.49 25.58
C GLY A 435 21.46 -0.93 26.15
N GLY A 436 21.52 -1.11 27.48
CA GLY A 436 21.54 -2.42 28.13
C GLY A 436 20.28 -3.22 27.81
N THR A 437 20.44 -4.48 27.41
CA THR A 437 19.34 -5.38 27.03
C THR A 437 19.31 -6.59 27.96
N ALA A 438 18.16 -6.87 28.54
CA ALA A 438 17.85 -8.09 29.28
C ALA A 438 16.91 -8.98 28.45
N THR A 439 17.05 -10.29 28.57
CA THR A 439 16.20 -11.26 27.87
C THR A 439 15.49 -12.19 28.86
N PHE A 440 14.26 -12.55 28.51
CA PHE A 440 13.40 -13.43 29.30
C PHE A 440 12.93 -14.56 28.38
N PRO A 441 13.42 -15.80 28.57
CA PRO A 441 12.98 -16.94 27.78
C PRO A 441 11.48 -17.16 27.86
N LEU A 442 10.85 -17.40 26.72
CA LEU A 442 9.43 -17.75 26.64
C LEU A 442 9.27 -19.26 26.78
N ASP A 443 8.62 -19.67 27.86
CA ASP A 443 8.14 -21.04 28.04
C ASP A 443 6.75 -21.15 27.43
N ARG A 444 6.61 -21.77 26.26
CA ARG A 444 5.32 -21.91 25.54
C ARG A 444 4.26 -22.72 26.30
N ALA A 445 4.65 -23.58 27.24
CA ALA A 445 3.69 -24.34 28.05
C ALA A 445 3.04 -23.44 29.11
N ARG A 446 3.81 -22.49 29.65
CA ARG A 446 3.39 -21.54 30.70
C ARG A 446 2.86 -20.22 30.16
N MET A 447 3.53 -19.68 29.14
CA MET A 447 3.25 -18.42 28.46
C MET A 447 2.65 -18.70 27.09
N ARG A 448 1.41 -19.17 27.08
CA ARG A 448 0.75 -19.67 25.86
C ARG A 448 0.38 -18.50 24.94
N TYR A 449 0.72 -18.62 23.66
CA TYR A 449 0.33 -17.72 22.57
C TYR A 449 0.37 -18.47 21.24
N ARG A 450 -0.52 -18.12 20.30
CA ARG A 450 -0.64 -18.68 18.95
C ARG A 450 0.47 -18.15 18.05
N THR A 451 0.43 -16.85 17.82
CA THR A 451 1.45 -16.09 17.09
C THR A 451 1.74 -14.82 17.87
N ALA A 452 2.97 -14.31 17.77
CA ALA A 452 3.34 -13.12 18.49
C ALA A 452 2.49 -11.90 18.07
N GLN A 453 2.14 -11.83 16.79
CA GLN A 453 1.38 -10.76 16.17
C GLN A 453 -0.07 -10.69 16.69
N LEU A 454 -0.69 -11.84 16.96
CA LEU A 454 -2.10 -11.89 17.37
C LEU A 454 -2.29 -11.85 18.88
N ASP A 455 -1.40 -12.47 19.65
CA ASP A 455 -1.66 -12.77 21.06
C ASP A 455 -0.77 -12.03 22.03
N MET A 456 0.43 -11.60 21.63
CA MET A 456 1.34 -10.87 22.51
C MET A 456 0.91 -9.40 22.56
N THR A 457 -0.25 -9.21 23.16
CA THR A 457 -0.87 -7.93 23.47
C THR A 457 -0.28 -7.37 24.78
N PRO A 458 -0.50 -6.09 25.08
CA PRO A 458 -0.17 -5.52 26.39
C PRO A 458 -0.80 -6.27 27.57
N GLU A 459 -2.01 -6.82 27.39
CA GLU A 459 -2.71 -7.61 28.39
C GLU A 459 -2.02 -8.96 28.61
N TRP A 460 -1.66 -9.66 27.54
CA TRP A 460 -0.88 -10.90 27.62
C TRP A 460 0.46 -10.65 28.34
N PHE A 461 1.11 -9.55 27.99
CA PHE A 461 2.38 -9.15 28.62
C PHE A 461 2.19 -8.88 30.12
N ALA A 462 1.20 -8.07 30.50
CA ALA A 462 0.92 -7.74 31.90
C ALA A 462 0.52 -8.97 32.75
N HIS A 463 -0.06 -10.00 32.12
CA HIS A 463 -0.39 -11.27 32.77
C HIS A 463 0.85 -12.10 33.11
N HIS A 464 1.87 -12.08 32.26
CA HIS A 464 3.09 -12.90 32.44
C HIS A 464 4.27 -12.15 33.05
N PHE A 465 4.25 -10.82 33.03
CA PHE A 465 5.34 -9.97 33.49
C PHE A 465 4.86 -8.85 34.41
N GLU A 466 5.77 -8.32 35.21
CA GLU A 466 5.52 -7.17 36.06
C GLU A 466 6.74 -6.26 36.19
N TRP A 467 6.47 -4.99 36.44
CA TRP A 467 7.50 -4.01 36.74
C TRP A 467 7.68 -3.92 38.24
N SER A 468 8.93 -3.95 38.70
CA SER A 468 9.29 -3.61 40.07
C SER A 468 10.30 -2.46 40.05
N ARG A 469 10.31 -1.63 41.08
CA ARG A 469 11.25 -0.52 41.20
C ARG A 469 12.44 -0.95 42.05
N ASP A 470 13.64 -0.84 41.51
CA ASP A 470 14.87 -1.17 42.22
C ASP A 470 15.27 -0.07 43.23
N ALA A 471 16.39 -0.28 43.93
CA ALA A 471 16.91 0.64 44.93
C ALA A 471 17.31 2.02 44.36
N ASP A 472 17.62 2.10 43.06
CA ASP A 472 17.98 3.33 42.36
C ASP A 472 16.74 4.04 41.78
N GLY A 473 15.54 3.48 42.01
CA GLY A 473 14.29 4.03 41.53
C GLY A 473 14.01 3.72 40.06
N ILE A 474 14.71 2.75 39.47
CA ILE A 474 14.58 2.35 38.06
C ILE A 474 13.59 1.19 37.98
N ASP A 475 12.70 1.22 36.99
CA ASP A 475 11.75 0.13 36.79
C ASP A 475 12.42 -1.03 36.04
N VAL A 476 12.43 -2.20 36.67
CA VAL A 476 13.02 -3.46 36.19
C VAL A 476 11.91 -4.47 35.89
N LEU A 477 12.04 -5.15 34.75
CA LEU A 477 11.07 -6.15 34.33
C LEU A 477 11.34 -7.51 35.02
N HIS A 478 10.29 -8.14 35.52
CA HIS A 478 10.32 -9.49 36.08
C HIS A 478 9.26 -10.36 35.43
N ALA A 479 9.59 -11.62 35.14
CA ALA A 479 8.57 -12.62 34.82
C ALA A 479 7.84 -13.02 36.11
N ARG A 480 6.52 -13.16 36.05
CA ARG A 480 5.70 -13.69 37.14
C ARG A 480 5.79 -15.22 37.11
N PRO A 481 6.58 -15.90 37.96
CA PRO A 481 6.74 -17.36 37.88
C PRO A 481 5.42 -18.10 38.09
N ASP A 482 4.56 -17.57 38.95
CA ASP A 482 3.29 -18.16 39.38
C ASP A 482 2.09 -17.72 38.51
N ALA A 483 2.33 -17.07 37.36
CA ALA A 483 1.26 -16.72 36.43
C ALA A 483 0.57 -18.00 35.93
N VAL A 484 -0.73 -18.11 36.18
CA VAL A 484 -1.57 -19.22 35.68
C VAL A 484 -1.54 -19.20 34.15
N PRO A 485 -1.24 -20.31 33.46
CA PRO A 485 -1.22 -20.32 32.00
C PRO A 485 -2.57 -19.89 31.42
N LEU A 486 -2.55 -19.00 30.44
CA LEU A 486 -3.76 -18.65 29.70
C LEU A 486 -4.28 -19.87 28.93
N PRO A 487 -5.58 -20.00 28.65
CA PRO A 487 -6.06 -21.09 27.80
C PRO A 487 -5.42 -21.03 26.42
N TYR A 488 -5.16 -22.19 25.80
CA TYR A 488 -4.83 -22.22 24.38
C TYR A 488 -6.00 -21.64 23.56
N ARG A 489 -5.69 -21.15 22.37
CA ARG A 489 -6.65 -20.64 21.38
C ARG A 489 -6.15 -21.03 20.00
N GLY A 490 -7.01 -21.06 18.99
CA GLY A 490 -6.58 -21.21 17.60
C GLY A 490 -6.65 -19.91 16.82
N ALA A 491 -5.82 -19.74 15.79
CA ALA A 491 -5.71 -18.54 14.98
C ALA A 491 -6.53 -18.71 13.69
N LEU A 492 -7.61 -17.93 13.57
CA LEU A 492 -8.39 -17.84 12.34
C LEU A 492 -7.69 -16.88 11.37
N SER A 493 -7.39 -17.30 10.15
CA SER A 493 -6.78 -16.46 9.13
C SER A 493 -7.60 -16.39 7.84
N GLU A 494 -7.51 -15.22 7.21
CA GLU A 494 -8.18 -14.90 5.95
C GLU A 494 -7.29 -15.28 4.76
N GLY A 495 -7.86 -15.96 3.77
CA GLY A 495 -7.21 -16.19 2.46
C GLY A 495 -7.39 -15.00 1.49
N GLY A 496 -8.17 -14.00 1.90
CA GLY A 496 -8.49 -12.75 1.21
C GLY A 496 -9.52 -11.98 2.04
N PRO A 497 -9.79 -10.68 1.78
CA PRO A 497 -10.66 -9.86 2.61
C PRO A 497 -12.03 -10.50 2.87
N GLY A 498 -12.35 -10.78 4.14
CA GLY A 498 -13.60 -11.39 4.56
C GLY A 498 -13.74 -12.88 4.17
N ALA A 499 -12.66 -13.53 3.73
CA ALA A 499 -12.65 -14.91 3.27
C ALA A 499 -11.81 -15.79 4.22
N TYR A 500 -12.32 -16.07 5.42
CA TYR A 500 -11.71 -17.03 6.34
C TYR A 500 -11.58 -18.41 5.69
N GLN A 501 -10.35 -18.90 5.61
CA GLN A 501 -10.02 -20.17 4.95
C GLN A 501 -9.27 -21.14 5.86
N THR A 502 -8.59 -20.65 6.90
CA THR A 502 -7.78 -21.52 7.75
C THR A 502 -7.93 -21.18 9.23
N TYR A 503 -7.87 -22.21 10.07
CA TYR A 503 -7.82 -22.11 11.53
C TYR A 503 -6.64 -22.94 12.04
N GLN A 504 -5.74 -22.32 12.79
CA GLN A 504 -4.45 -22.89 13.18
C GLN A 504 -4.35 -23.09 14.69
N LEU A 505 -3.81 -24.22 15.14
CA LEU A 505 -3.48 -24.51 16.53
C LEU A 505 -1.97 -24.73 16.64
N SER A 506 -1.32 -23.99 17.52
CA SER A 506 0.12 -24.05 17.73
C SER A 506 0.46 -23.82 19.22
N PRO A 507 1.48 -24.49 19.77
CA PRO A 507 2.23 -25.59 19.14
C PRO A 507 1.39 -26.88 19.09
N GLY A 508 1.60 -27.75 18.12
CA GLY A 508 0.85 -28.99 18.01
C GLY A 508 1.48 -29.99 17.05
N GLY A 509 1.56 -31.26 17.48
CA GLY A 509 2.03 -32.39 16.68
C GLY A 509 0.91 -33.25 16.08
N ARG A 510 1.28 -34.44 15.60
CA ARG A 510 0.32 -35.44 15.09
C ARG A 510 -0.78 -35.81 16.10
N PRO A 511 -0.50 -35.96 17.41
CA PRO A 511 -1.55 -36.26 18.38
C PRO A 511 -2.64 -35.19 18.46
N LEU A 512 -2.28 -33.91 18.35
CA LEU A 512 -3.26 -32.83 18.32
C LEU A 512 -4.07 -32.85 17.02
N ARG A 513 -3.42 -33.08 15.87
CA ARG A 513 -4.10 -33.24 14.57
C ARG A 513 -5.16 -34.33 14.63
N ASP A 514 -4.79 -35.50 15.16
CA ASP A 514 -5.67 -36.67 15.24
C ASP A 514 -6.84 -36.41 16.19
N ALA A 515 -6.58 -35.77 17.33
CA ALA A 515 -7.64 -35.38 18.27
C ALA A 515 -8.61 -34.34 17.67
N VAL A 516 -8.09 -33.34 16.93
CA VAL A 516 -8.93 -32.36 16.21
C VAL A 516 -9.80 -33.07 15.17
N TYR A 517 -9.23 -33.96 14.35
CA TYR A 517 -10.00 -34.73 13.39
C TYR A 517 -11.09 -35.59 14.05
N ASP A 518 -10.76 -36.28 15.14
CA ASP A 518 -11.71 -37.07 15.92
C ASP A 518 -12.87 -36.23 16.47
N ILE A 519 -12.60 -35.01 16.93
CA ILE A 519 -13.62 -34.05 17.36
C ILE A 519 -14.55 -33.71 16.18
N LEU A 520 -13.99 -33.38 15.02
CA LEU A 520 -14.78 -33.03 13.84
C LEU A 520 -15.73 -34.17 13.43
N VAL A 521 -15.27 -35.42 13.52
CA VAL A 521 -16.08 -36.60 13.17
C VAL A 521 -17.11 -36.93 14.26
N LYS A 522 -16.68 -37.07 15.51
CA LYS A 522 -17.51 -37.64 16.59
C LYS A 522 -18.44 -36.62 17.22
N GLU A 523 -17.95 -35.40 17.45
CA GLU A 523 -18.69 -34.37 18.19
C GLU A 523 -19.39 -33.37 17.27
N LEU A 524 -18.79 -33.06 16.12
CA LEU A 524 -19.41 -32.18 15.11
C LEU A 524 -20.12 -32.97 14.00
N HIS A 525 -20.32 -34.28 14.21
CA HIS A 525 -21.05 -35.19 13.32
C HIS A 525 -20.58 -35.17 11.86
N GLY A 526 -19.28 -34.92 11.65
CA GLY A 526 -18.69 -34.89 10.33
C GLY A 526 -18.59 -36.27 9.69
N THR A 527 -18.82 -36.32 8.38
CA THR A 527 -18.68 -37.55 7.59
C THR A 527 -17.26 -37.63 7.03
N PRO A 528 -16.46 -38.66 7.38
CA PRO A 528 -15.14 -38.86 6.78
C PRO A 528 -15.20 -38.90 5.25
N ARG A 529 -14.23 -38.28 4.58
CA ARG A 529 -14.06 -38.32 3.12
C ARG A 529 -12.77 -39.05 2.76
N GLU A 530 -12.78 -39.74 1.63
CA GLU A 530 -11.58 -40.44 1.14
C GLU A 530 -10.41 -39.46 0.97
N GLU A 531 -9.22 -39.90 1.39
CA GLU A 531 -7.99 -39.14 1.20
C GLU A 531 -7.72 -38.99 -0.30
N GLU A 532 -7.40 -37.78 -0.73
CA GLU A 532 -6.94 -37.56 -2.10
C GLU A 532 -5.53 -38.17 -2.23
N PRO A 533 -5.24 -38.98 -3.26
CA PRO A 533 -3.98 -39.71 -3.37
C PRO A 533 -2.72 -38.84 -3.31
N ALA A 534 -2.85 -37.54 -3.63
CA ALA A 534 -1.76 -36.57 -3.62
C ALA A 534 -1.46 -35.97 -2.22
N THR A 535 -2.30 -36.21 -1.21
CA THR A 535 -2.18 -35.63 0.14
C THR A 535 -2.30 -36.70 1.22
N VAL A 536 -1.52 -37.79 1.08
CA VAL A 536 -1.30 -38.76 2.17
C VAL A 536 -0.93 -37.96 3.42
N ASP A 537 -1.57 -38.22 4.57
CA ASP A 537 -1.47 -37.46 5.85
C ASP A 537 -2.39 -36.23 6.04
N THR A 538 -3.37 -36.00 5.17
CA THR A 538 -4.37 -34.92 5.32
C THR A 538 -5.80 -35.48 5.44
N PRO A 539 -6.24 -35.92 6.63
CA PRO A 539 -7.60 -36.42 6.81
C PRO A 539 -8.64 -35.33 6.50
N ARG A 540 -9.72 -35.74 5.84
CA ARG A 540 -10.80 -34.86 5.37
C ARG A 540 -12.14 -35.27 5.96
N VAL A 541 -12.94 -34.27 6.31
CA VAL A 541 -14.27 -34.45 6.89
C VAL A 541 -15.25 -33.46 6.28
N GLU A 542 -16.44 -33.92 5.96
CA GLU A 542 -17.53 -33.06 5.50
C GLU A 542 -18.53 -32.78 6.61
N ILE A 543 -18.79 -31.50 6.85
CA ILE A 543 -19.76 -30.99 7.83
C ILE A 543 -20.61 -29.95 7.11
N ASP A 544 -21.93 -30.13 7.11
CA ASP A 544 -22.90 -29.23 6.46
C ASP A 544 -22.58 -28.91 4.98
N GLY A 545 -22.08 -29.89 4.23
CA GLY A 545 -21.70 -29.74 2.82
C GLY A 545 -20.42 -28.94 2.59
N VAL A 546 -19.64 -28.68 3.64
CA VAL A 546 -18.32 -28.05 3.57
C VAL A 546 -17.25 -29.10 3.92
N ILE A 547 -16.26 -29.25 3.04
CA ILE A 547 -15.12 -30.14 3.28
C ILE A 547 -14.05 -29.36 4.04
N TYR A 548 -13.66 -29.91 5.18
CA TYR A 548 -12.56 -29.47 6.02
C TYR A 548 -11.40 -30.46 5.90
N SER A 549 -10.18 -29.94 5.79
CA SER A 549 -8.95 -30.74 5.81
C SER A 549 -8.19 -30.41 7.08
N VAL A 550 -7.71 -31.43 7.81
CA VAL A 550 -6.89 -31.24 9.01
C VAL A 550 -5.47 -31.64 8.70
N THR A 551 -4.56 -30.69 8.63
CA THR A 551 -3.15 -30.90 8.32
C THR A 551 -2.26 -30.63 9.53
N PHE A 552 -1.09 -31.27 9.56
CA PHE A 552 -0.02 -30.93 10.49
C PHE A 552 1.21 -30.51 9.67
N SER A 553 1.77 -29.33 9.99
CA SER A 553 3.01 -28.84 9.39
C SER A 553 4.16 -29.00 10.38
N ARG A 554 5.08 -29.92 10.09
CA ARG A 554 6.27 -30.17 10.93
C ARG A 554 7.20 -28.96 11.04
N GLY A 555 7.23 -28.10 10.03
CA GLY A 555 8.15 -26.95 10.00
C GLY A 555 7.76 -25.78 10.90
N GLY A 556 6.54 -25.79 11.45
CA GLY A 556 6.09 -24.74 12.37
C GLY A 556 5.21 -25.27 13.48
N ASP A 557 5.31 -26.57 13.77
CA ASP A 557 4.54 -27.27 14.81
C ASP A 557 3.08 -26.81 14.90
N THR A 558 2.40 -26.80 13.76
CA THR A 558 1.06 -26.21 13.64
C THR A 558 0.09 -27.22 13.06
N VAL A 559 -1.05 -27.40 13.72
CA VAL A 559 -2.21 -28.13 13.20
C VAL A 559 -3.14 -27.12 12.53
N THR A 560 -3.45 -27.32 11.25
CA THR A 560 -4.29 -26.40 10.49
C THR A 560 -5.56 -27.10 10.02
N VAL A 561 -6.70 -26.47 10.26
CA VAL A 561 -8.00 -26.83 9.67
C VAL A 561 -8.27 -25.88 8.51
N THR A 562 -8.38 -26.39 7.28
CA THR A 562 -8.61 -25.59 6.07
C THR A 562 -9.89 -25.98 5.34
N THR A 563 -10.42 -25.09 4.51
CA THR A 563 -11.53 -25.40 3.58
C THR A 563 -11.19 -25.00 2.14
N TYR A 564 -11.62 -25.80 1.16
CA TYR A 564 -11.28 -25.62 -0.26
C TYR A 564 -12.10 -24.53 -0.96
N LYS A 565 -13.23 -24.12 -0.37
CA LYS A 565 -14.10 -23.05 -0.92
C LYS A 565 -14.26 -21.98 0.13
N THR A 566 -14.16 -20.71 -0.28
CA THR A 566 -14.37 -19.55 0.59
C THR A 566 -15.80 -19.56 1.14
N ARG A 567 -15.95 -20.12 2.35
CA ARG A 567 -17.18 -20.16 3.13
C ARG A 567 -16.85 -19.53 4.49
N PRO A 568 -16.60 -18.21 4.55
CA PRO A 568 -16.05 -17.55 5.74
C PRO A 568 -16.89 -17.78 6.99
N GLU A 569 -18.22 -17.74 6.86
CA GLU A 569 -19.14 -18.00 7.97
C GLU A 569 -19.03 -19.45 8.50
N ALA A 570 -18.82 -20.42 7.60
CA ALA A 570 -18.69 -21.83 8.00
C ALA A 570 -17.34 -22.07 8.70
N MET A 571 -16.27 -21.42 8.25
CA MET A 571 -14.97 -21.49 8.92
C MET A 571 -14.99 -20.75 10.27
N ALA A 572 -15.65 -19.59 10.37
CA ALA A 572 -15.81 -18.87 11.63
C ALA A 572 -16.57 -19.72 12.68
N ARG A 573 -17.72 -20.32 12.29
CA ARG A 573 -18.45 -21.24 13.19
C ARG A 573 -17.61 -22.45 13.59
N MET A 574 -16.80 -23.00 12.69
CA MET A 574 -15.90 -24.11 12.98
C MET A 574 -14.84 -23.69 14.02
N ALA A 575 -14.22 -22.53 13.81
CA ALA A 575 -13.23 -21.96 14.73
C ALA A 575 -13.81 -21.72 16.12
N ASP A 576 -15.01 -21.14 16.23
CA ASP A 576 -15.68 -20.92 17.53
C ASP A 576 -15.89 -22.22 18.31
N ARG A 577 -16.26 -23.31 17.61
CA ARG A 577 -16.46 -24.63 18.22
C ARG A 577 -15.16 -25.24 18.70
N LEU A 578 -14.11 -25.16 17.89
CA LEU A 578 -12.79 -25.67 18.26
C LEU A 578 -12.18 -24.84 19.40
N ASP A 579 -12.30 -23.52 19.37
CA ASP A 579 -11.85 -22.63 20.45
C ASP A 579 -12.55 -22.96 21.77
N ALA A 580 -13.86 -23.21 21.77
CA ALA A 580 -14.59 -23.60 22.98
C ALA A 580 -14.03 -24.90 23.61
N ILE A 581 -13.63 -25.87 22.78
CA ILE A 581 -13.03 -27.13 23.22
C ILE A 581 -11.61 -26.92 23.74
N VAL A 582 -10.82 -26.11 23.04
CA VAL A 582 -9.43 -25.82 23.42
C VAL A 582 -9.40 -25.05 24.74
N VAL A 583 -10.27 -24.03 24.89
CA VAL A 583 -10.38 -23.21 26.10
C VAL A 583 -10.84 -24.02 27.31
N SER A 584 -11.54 -25.14 27.11
CA SER A 584 -11.94 -26.03 28.21
C SER A 584 -10.77 -26.82 28.82
N GLY A 585 -9.57 -26.72 28.26
CA GLY A 585 -8.38 -27.44 28.72
C GLY A 585 -8.34 -28.92 28.30
N ARG A 586 -9.32 -29.41 27.55
CA ARG A 586 -9.45 -30.83 27.18
C ARG A 586 -8.30 -31.32 26.31
N LEU A 587 -7.67 -30.40 25.56
CA LEU A 587 -6.57 -30.68 24.64
C LEU A 587 -5.20 -30.24 25.17
N ASP A 588 -5.11 -29.68 26.38
CA ASP A 588 -3.87 -29.07 26.90
C ASP A 588 -2.65 -30.00 26.85
N GLY A 589 -2.84 -31.28 27.16
CA GLY A 589 -1.77 -32.30 27.12
C GLY A 589 -1.30 -32.68 25.71
N LEU A 590 -1.95 -32.18 24.66
CA LEU A 590 -1.63 -32.47 23.25
C LEU A 590 -0.91 -31.30 22.54
N PHE A 591 -0.80 -30.13 23.19
CA PHE A 591 -0.04 -28.98 22.68
C PHE A 591 1.46 -29.14 22.89
N THR A 592 2.00 -30.22 22.31
CA THR A 592 3.42 -30.54 22.29
C THR A 592 3.87 -30.68 20.84
N PRO A 593 5.01 -30.08 20.45
CA PRO A 593 5.58 -30.29 19.12
C PRO A 593 5.96 -31.77 18.93
N ASP A 594 5.94 -32.25 17.69
CA ASP A 594 6.48 -33.58 17.39
C ASP A 594 8.00 -33.55 17.69
N PRO A 595 8.59 -34.63 18.23
CA PRO A 595 10.04 -34.69 18.37
C PRO A 595 10.70 -34.53 16.99
N PRO A 596 11.86 -33.86 16.90
CA PRO A 596 12.57 -33.73 15.63
C PRO A 596 12.82 -35.12 15.04
N ALA A 597 12.59 -35.27 13.74
CA ALA A 597 12.87 -36.52 13.05
C ALA A 597 14.36 -36.86 13.21
N PRO A 598 14.70 -38.14 13.45
CA PRO A 598 16.08 -38.57 13.65
C PRO A 598 16.97 -38.33 12.42
#